data_AF-F9VQ66-F1
#
_entry.id   AF-F9VQ66-F1
#
_cell.length_a   1.000
_cell.length_b   1.000
_cell.length_c   1.000
_cell.angle_alpha   90.00
_cell.angle_beta   90.00
_cell.angle_gamma   90.00
#
_symmetry.space_group_name_H-M   'P 1'
#
loop_
_entity.id
_entity.type
_entity.pdbx_description
1 polymer ?
#
loop_
_entity_poly.entity_id
_entity_poly.type
_entity_poly.pdbx_seq_one_letter_code
_entity_poly.pdbx_strand_id
1 'polypeptide(L)'
;MKKLLVALAGVIAAAMGLVGVGTASAAPVPQVSPTGYNFGTFGDHASCRGAINVTVDAPAKKRGVVRVTARSHGFTGDGAGWKRNPKCRVLFGNFFTSVRGYNLEKWVSGTFGPRPGEKKVWEIATGSGPVSLGFGGFSPNSQVRVPAGYGATIYMLVP
;
A
#
# COMPACT_ATOMS: atom_id res chain seq x y z
N MET A 1 30.79 -41.91 -11.87
CA MET A 1 30.98 -40.44 -11.74
C MET A 1 29.68 -39.65 -11.95
N LYS A 2 28.92 -39.84 -13.04
CA LYS A 2 27.66 -39.09 -13.29
C LYS A 2 26.60 -39.20 -12.16
N LYS A 3 26.40 -40.39 -11.59
CA LYS A 3 25.42 -40.61 -10.50
C LYS A 3 25.79 -39.89 -9.19
N LEU A 4 27.08 -39.74 -8.92
CA LEU A 4 27.60 -39.04 -7.73
C LEU A 4 27.42 -37.52 -7.85
N LEU A 5 27.63 -36.97 -9.05
CA LEU A 5 27.39 -35.55 -9.34
C LEU A 5 25.91 -35.16 -9.22
N VAL A 6 25.00 -36.03 -9.67
CA VAL A 6 23.54 -35.81 -9.55
C VAL A 6 23.10 -35.87 -8.09
N ALA A 7 23.62 -36.81 -7.30
CA ALA A 7 23.32 -36.90 -5.88
C ALA A 7 23.83 -35.66 -5.12
N LEU A 8 25.03 -35.18 -5.43
CA LEU A 8 25.61 -33.99 -4.81
C LEU A 8 24.81 -32.71 -5.14
N ALA A 9 24.36 -32.57 -6.39
CA ALA A 9 23.50 -31.45 -6.79
C ALA A 9 22.15 -31.47 -6.07
N GLY A 10 21.56 -32.66 -5.86
CA GLY A 10 20.32 -32.81 -5.10
C GLY A 10 20.48 -32.42 -3.63
N VAL A 11 21.59 -32.79 -2.99
CA VAL A 11 21.88 -32.42 -1.60
C VAL A 11 22.11 -30.91 -1.47
N ILE A 12 22.82 -30.29 -2.42
CA ILE A 12 23.05 -28.84 -2.42
C ILE A 12 21.73 -28.07 -2.60
N ALA A 13 20.86 -28.51 -3.51
CA ALA A 13 19.54 -27.90 -3.71
C ALA A 13 18.63 -28.05 -2.47
N ALA A 14 18.63 -29.22 -1.83
CA ALA A 14 17.88 -29.47 -0.60
C ALA A 14 18.42 -28.65 0.58
N ALA A 15 19.75 -28.53 0.70
CA ALA A 15 20.39 -27.71 1.72
C ALA A 15 20.04 -26.22 1.53
N MET A 16 20.05 -25.71 0.29
CA MET A 16 19.61 -24.34 -0.01
C MET A 16 18.14 -24.08 0.30
N GLY A 17 17.27 -25.09 0.22
CA GLY A 17 15.87 -25.00 0.63
C GLY A 17 15.66 -24.85 2.14
N LEU A 18 16.60 -25.36 2.96
CA LEU A 18 16.52 -25.33 4.42
C LEU A 18 17.08 -24.04 5.05
N VAL A 19 18.00 -23.34 4.38
CA VAL A 19 18.60 -22.08 4.89
C VAL A 19 17.70 -20.85 4.71
N GLY A 20 16.52 -20.99 4.09
CA GLY A 20 15.65 -19.88 3.68
C GLY A 20 14.40 -19.64 4.52
N VAL A 21 14.21 -20.32 5.66
CA VAL A 21 12.99 -20.17 6.49
C VAL A 21 13.15 -18.99 7.46
N GLY A 22 13.39 -17.80 6.92
CA GLY A 22 13.43 -16.57 7.72
C GLY A 22 12.04 -16.25 8.27
N THR A 23 11.91 -16.13 9.60
CA THR A 23 10.72 -15.57 10.22
C THR A 23 10.64 -14.09 9.84
N ALA A 24 9.68 -13.71 9.00
CA ALA A 24 9.41 -12.30 8.74
C ALA A 24 8.94 -11.63 10.04
N SER A 25 9.85 -10.92 10.69
CA SER A 25 9.50 -10.03 11.80
C SER A 25 8.82 -8.77 11.27
N ALA A 26 7.88 -8.20 12.02
CA ALA A 26 7.39 -6.87 11.68
C ALA A 26 8.55 -5.90 11.82
N ALA A 27 8.93 -5.27 10.72
CA ALA A 27 10.02 -4.31 10.69
C ALA A 27 9.69 -3.16 9.74
N PRO A 28 10.23 -1.96 9.99
CA PRO A 28 10.26 -0.91 8.99
C PRO A 28 10.90 -1.45 7.70
N VAL A 29 10.18 -1.32 6.59
CA VAL A 29 10.67 -1.75 5.28
C VAL A 29 11.61 -0.66 4.76
N PRO A 30 12.83 -1.00 4.30
CA PRO A 30 13.68 -0.05 3.60
C PRO A 30 12.92 0.53 2.41
N GLN A 31 12.78 1.86 2.38
CA GLN A 31 11.94 2.52 1.39
C GLN A 31 12.45 3.93 1.08
N VAL A 32 12.14 4.40 -0.12
CA VAL A 32 12.36 5.78 -0.58
C VAL A 32 11.11 6.27 -1.31
N SER A 33 10.72 7.51 -1.05
CA SER A 33 9.58 8.14 -1.73
C SER A 33 9.99 9.50 -2.30
N PRO A 34 10.19 9.61 -3.64
CA PRO A 34 10.56 10.88 -4.26
C PRO A 34 9.43 11.93 -4.26
N THR A 35 8.18 11.49 -4.07
CA THR A 35 6.99 12.34 -4.03
C THR A 35 6.50 12.63 -2.61
N GLY A 36 7.17 12.08 -1.60
CA GLY A 36 6.81 12.21 -0.20
C GLY A 36 5.64 11.32 0.22
N TYR A 37 5.28 11.39 1.50
CA TYR A 37 4.26 10.52 2.11
C TYR A 37 2.93 11.21 2.36
N ASN A 38 2.81 12.49 2.03
CA ASN A 38 1.63 13.30 2.32
C ASN A 38 1.06 13.84 1.02
N PHE A 39 -0.26 13.75 0.86
CA PHE A 39 -0.94 14.35 -0.28
C PHE A 39 -2.36 14.77 0.07
N GLY A 40 -2.87 15.75 -0.68
CA GLY A 40 -4.27 16.19 -0.61
C GLY A 40 -5.17 15.36 -1.51
N THR A 41 -6.42 15.16 -1.09
CA THR A 41 -7.42 14.49 -1.91
C THR A 41 -8.84 14.98 -1.66
N PHE A 42 -9.73 14.71 -2.62
CA PHE A 42 -11.17 14.95 -2.54
C PHE A 42 -11.93 13.63 -2.37
N GLY A 43 -13.09 13.71 -1.72
CA GLY A 43 -14.00 12.57 -1.58
C GLY A 43 -15.29 12.73 -2.36
N ASP A 44 -16.36 12.19 -1.78
CA ASP A 44 -17.56 11.81 -2.53
C ASP A 44 -18.73 12.80 -2.49
N HIS A 45 -18.70 13.82 -1.63
CA HIS A 45 -19.81 14.77 -1.50
C HIS A 45 -19.34 16.10 -0.92
N ALA A 46 -20.19 17.14 -1.02
CA ALA A 46 -20.00 18.43 -0.35
C ALA A 46 -18.60 19.04 -0.53
N SER A 47 -17.95 18.82 -1.69
CA SER A 47 -16.56 19.22 -1.94
C SER A 47 -15.59 18.80 -0.83
N CYS A 48 -15.88 17.66 -0.18
CA CYS A 48 -15.13 17.21 0.98
C CYS A 48 -13.71 16.86 0.57
N ARG A 49 -12.75 17.32 1.37
CA ARG A 49 -11.32 17.33 1.04
C ARG A 49 -10.47 17.28 2.30
N GLY A 50 -9.26 16.77 2.17
CA GLY A 50 -8.33 16.68 3.28
C GLY A 50 -6.96 16.22 2.82
N ALA A 51 -6.03 16.14 3.76
CA ALA A 51 -4.70 15.60 3.53
C ALA A 51 -4.53 14.26 4.25
N ILE A 52 -3.74 13.39 3.64
CA ILE A 52 -3.47 12.04 4.13
C ILE A 52 -1.97 11.82 4.15
N ASN A 53 -1.48 11.25 5.25
CA ASN A 53 -0.18 10.62 5.35
C ASN A 53 -0.28 9.13 5.05
N VAL A 54 0.61 8.59 4.23
CA VAL A 54 0.66 7.16 3.88
C VAL A 54 1.96 6.58 4.36
N THR A 55 1.89 5.50 5.11
CA THR A 55 3.07 4.75 5.54
C THR A 55 2.94 3.30 5.14
N VAL A 56 4.08 2.66 4.89
CA VAL A 56 4.15 1.23 4.59
C VAL A 56 5.10 0.50 5.53
N ASP A 57 4.68 -0.69 5.98
CA ASP A 57 5.43 -1.59 6.86
C ASP A 57 5.26 -3.06 6.43
N ALA A 58 6.17 -3.93 6.88
CA ALA A 58 6.03 -5.37 6.70
C ALA A 58 5.25 -5.93 7.90
N PRO A 59 4.09 -6.57 7.68
CA PRO A 59 3.37 -7.21 8.77
C PRO A 59 4.14 -8.43 9.29
N ALA A 60 4.17 -8.60 10.62
CA ALA A 60 4.79 -9.76 11.24
C ALA A 60 4.18 -11.06 10.70
N LYS A 61 5.04 -12.06 10.48
CA LYS A 61 4.70 -13.42 10.04
C LYS A 61 4.02 -13.47 8.66
N LYS A 62 4.11 -12.41 7.85
CA LYS A 62 3.55 -12.36 6.49
C LYS A 62 4.62 -11.95 5.48
N ARG A 63 5.24 -12.94 4.84
CA ARG A 63 6.24 -12.73 3.78
C ARG A 63 5.59 -12.20 2.51
N GLY A 64 6.29 -11.32 1.81
CA GLY A 64 5.83 -10.77 0.54
C GLY A 64 4.53 -9.96 0.64
N VAL A 65 4.23 -9.42 1.83
CA VAL A 65 3.05 -8.59 2.08
C VAL A 65 3.52 -7.24 2.61
N VAL A 66 2.89 -6.18 2.12
CA VAL A 66 3.06 -4.83 2.62
C VAL A 66 1.76 -4.40 3.29
N ARG A 67 1.85 -3.86 4.51
CA ARG A 67 0.76 -3.17 5.16
C ARG A 67 0.85 -1.69 4.81
N VAL A 68 -0.23 -1.15 4.28
CA VAL A 68 -0.37 0.28 4.00
C VAL A 68 -1.29 0.89 5.05
N THR A 69 -0.87 2.02 5.60
CA THR A 69 -1.66 2.82 6.55
C THR A 69 -1.86 4.21 5.98
N ALA A 70 -3.10 4.56 5.65
CA ALA A 70 -3.51 5.93 5.37
C ALA A 70 -3.99 6.58 6.67
N ARG A 71 -3.40 7.71 7.03
CA ARG A 71 -3.74 8.51 8.21
C ARG A 71 -4.21 9.89 7.80
N SER A 72 -5.41 10.26 8.23
CA SER A 72 -6.00 11.58 8.01
C SER A 72 -5.28 12.67 8.80
N HIS A 73 -5.08 13.84 8.18
CA HIS A 73 -4.73 15.10 8.85
C HIS A 73 -5.96 15.95 9.22
N GLY A 74 -7.16 15.41 9.02
CA GLY A 74 -8.44 16.11 9.16
C GLY A 74 -9.04 16.44 7.79
N PHE A 75 -10.32 16.13 7.63
CA PHE A 75 -11.10 16.46 6.44
C PHE A 75 -12.08 17.59 6.73
N THR A 76 -12.36 18.40 5.71
CA THR A 76 -13.40 19.43 5.74
C THR A 76 -14.29 19.30 4.51
N GLY A 77 -15.40 20.02 4.49
CA GLY A 77 -16.33 20.09 3.38
C GLY A 77 -17.23 21.31 3.51
N ASP A 78 -18.02 21.57 2.47
CA ASP A 78 -18.77 22.81 2.31
C ASP A 78 -20.29 22.59 2.49
N GLY A 79 -20.97 23.63 2.99
CA GLY A 79 -22.44 23.68 3.03
C GLY A 79 -23.13 22.77 4.05
N ALA A 80 -24.46 22.71 3.94
CA ALA A 80 -25.30 21.94 4.86
C ALA A 80 -25.10 20.42 4.75
N GLY A 81 -24.68 19.93 3.57
CA GLY A 81 -24.38 18.51 3.36
C GLY A 81 -23.25 18.02 4.27
N TRP A 82 -22.14 18.76 4.35
CA TRP A 82 -21.03 18.44 5.24
C TRP A 82 -21.43 18.56 6.72
N LYS A 83 -22.19 19.59 7.10
CA LYS A 83 -22.66 19.75 8.49
C LYS A 83 -23.51 18.56 8.96
N ARG A 84 -24.31 17.97 8.07
CA ARG A 84 -25.12 16.77 8.37
C ARG A 84 -24.29 15.49 8.37
N ASN A 85 -23.28 15.41 7.49
CA ASN A 85 -22.41 14.24 7.36
C ASN A 85 -20.93 14.66 7.25
N PRO A 86 -20.21 14.82 8.38
CA PRO A 86 -18.82 15.24 8.37
C PRO A 86 -17.87 14.05 8.14
N LYS A 87 -18.19 13.18 7.18
CA LYS A 87 -17.41 11.97 6.84
C LYS A 87 -17.22 11.85 5.34
N CYS A 88 -16.01 12.11 4.90
CA CYS A 88 -15.59 12.10 3.50
C CYS A 88 -15.09 10.71 3.11
N ARG A 89 -15.76 10.05 2.15
CA ARG A 89 -15.27 8.78 1.60
C ARG A 89 -14.28 9.06 0.48
N VAL A 90 -13.16 8.36 0.50
CA VAL A 90 -12.09 8.44 -0.50
C VAL A 90 -11.84 7.04 -1.04
N LEU A 91 -11.64 6.94 -2.35
CA LEU A 91 -11.20 5.72 -3.01
C LEU A 91 -9.70 5.81 -3.26
N PHE A 92 -8.94 4.83 -2.78
CA PHE A 92 -7.51 4.74 -2.98
C PHE A 92 -7.18 3.76 -4.11
N GLY A 93 -6.44 4.26 -5.10
CA GLY A 93 -5.76 3.43 -6.09
C GLY A 93 -4.36 3.10 -5.60
N ASN A 94 -4.04 1.81 -5.57
CA ASN A 94 -2.71 1.29 -5.25
C ASN A 94 -2.20 0.59 -6.51
N PHE A 95 -1.20 1.16 -7.17
CA PHE A 95 -0.64 0.66 -8.42
C PHE A 95 0.77 0.16 -8.13
N PHE A 96 1.08 -1.10 -8.39
CA PHE A 96 2.37 -1.65 -8.00
C PHE A 96 2.99 -2.59 -9.02
N THR A 97 4.30 -2.47 -9.15
CA THR A 97 5.14 -3.39 -9.92
C THR A 97 6.03 -4.14 -8.94
N SER A 98 6.07 -5.46 -9.08
CA SER A 98 6.78 -6.36 -8.17
C SER A 98 7.13 -7.67 -8.88
N VAL A 99 7.74 -8.60 -8.16
CA VAL A 99 7.96 -9.98 -8.66
C VAL A 99 6.67 -10.69 -9.09
N ARG A 100 5.51 -10.24 -8.63
CA ARG A 100 4.21 -10.81 -9.02
C ARG A 100 3.69 -10.32 -10.37
N GLY A 101 4.22 -9.21 -10.90
CA GLY A 101 3.76 -8.65 -12.17
C GLY A 101 3.95 -7.14 -12.29
N TYR A 102 3.65 -6.65 -13.49
CA TYR A 102 3.74 -5.25 -13.86
C TYR A 102 2.38 -4.54 -13.68
N ASN A 103 2.40 -3.36 -13.06
CA ASN A 103 1.26 -2.46 -12.92
C ASN A 103 -0.02 -3.13 -12.37
N LEU A 104 0.15 -3.94 -11.33
CA LEU A 104 -0.95 -4.56 -10.60
C LEU A 104 -1.72 -3.52 -9.79
N GLU A 105 -3.02 -3.72 -9.64
CA GLU A 105 -3.88 -2.75 -8.97
C GLU A 105 -4.55 -3.32 -7.72
N LYS A 106 -4.70 -2.47 -6.71
CA LYS A 106 -5.60 -2.71 -5.58
C LYS A 106 -6.37 -1.45 -5.24
N TRP A 107 -7.69 -1.57 -5.22
CA TRP A 107 -8.61 -0.49 -4.92
C TRP A 107 -9.17 -0.63 -3.50
N VAL A 108 -9.09 0.43 -2.70
CA VAL A 108 -9.52 0.41 -1.29
C VAL A 108 -10.27 1.68 -0.95
N SER A 109 -11.48 1.55 -0.39
CA SER A 109 -12.22 2.70 0.14
C SER A 109 -11.89 2.96 1.61
N GLY A 110 -11.71 4.23 1.96
CA GLY A 110 -11.61 4.71 3.34
C GLY A 110 -12.56 5.88 3.57
N THR A 111 -12.92 6.11 4.83
CA THR A 111 -13.80 7.23 5.22
C THR A 111 -13.16 7.99 6.35
N PHE A 112 -13.07 9.31 6.22
CA PHE A 112 -12.36 10.18 7.16
C PHE A 112 -13.20 11.38 7.54
N GLY A 113 -13.14 11.77 8.81
CA GLY A 113 -13.80 12.96 9.34
C GLY A 113 -12.85 14.12 9.61
N PRO A 114 -13.35 15.17 10.29
CA PRO A 114 -12.57 16.34 10.66
C PRO A 114 -11.48 16.06 11.69
N ARG A 115 -11.58 14.94 12.42
CA ARG A 115 -10.59 14.59 13.43
C ARG A 115 -9.28 14.11 12.79
N PRO A 116 -8.14 14.75 13.08
CA PRO A 116 -6.83 14.24 12.65
C PRO A 116 -6.52 12.90 13.32
N GLY A 117 -5.74 12.07 12.62
CA GLY A 117 -5.24 10.80 13.11
C GLY A 117 -6.14 9.59 12.84
N GLU A 118 -7.34 9.76 12.28
CA GLU A 118 -8.17 8.65 11.78
C GLU A 118 -7.39 7.81 10.74
N LYS A 119 -7.49 6.48 10.82
CA LYS A 119 -6.68 5.57 10.00
C LYS A 119 -7.54 4.62 9.17
N LYS A 120 -7.07 4.32 7.97
CA LYS A 120 -7.44 3.14 7.20
C LYS A 120 -6.20 2.30 6.95
N VAL A 121 -6.28 1.00 7.29
CA VAL A 121 -5.18 0.05 7.12
C VAL A 121 -5.64 -1.07 6.20
N TRP A 122 -4.76 -1.49 5.29
CA TRP A 122 -4.96 -2.67 4.46
C TRP A 122 -3.62 -3.30 4.11
N GLU A 123 -3.67 -4.52 3.58
CA GLU A 123 -2.48 -5.26 3.17
C GLU A 123 -2.49 -5.49 1.65
N ILE A 124 -1.32 -5.51 1.04
CA ILE A 124 -1.08 -5.79 -0.39
C ILE A 124 -0.08 -6.94 -0.46
N ALA A 125 -0.46 -8.04 -1.11
CA ALA A 125 0.48 -9.12 -1.42
C ALA A 125 1.31 -8.70 -2.63
N THR A 126 2.56 -8.29 -2.41
CA THR A 126 3.48 -7.84 -3.46
C THR A 126 4.46 -8.94 -3.88
N GLY A 127 4.60 -10.00 -3.07
CA GLY A 127 5.76 -10.89 -3.13
C GLY A 127 6.99 -10.24 -2.48
N SER A 128 7.98 -11.07 -2.17
CA SER A 128 9.26 -10.62 -1.61
C SER A 128 10.16 -10.07 -2.71
N GLY A 129 10.94 -9.03 -2.41
CA GLY A 129 11.85 -8.36 -3.33
C GLY A 129 11.51 -6.89 -3.58
N PRO A 130 12.09 -6.29 -4.64
CA PRO A 130 11.83 -4.91 -5.02
C PRO A 130 10.38 -4.67 -5.41
N VAL A 131 9.80 -3.60 -4.89
CA VAL A 131 8.44 -3.16 -5.20
C VAL A 131 8.44 -1.66 -5.45
N SER A 132 7.81 -1.26 -6.54
CA SER A 132 7.34 0.12 -6.76
C SER A 132 5.85 0.16 -6.44
N LEU A 133 5.43 1.01 -5.51
CA LEU A 133 4.03 1.22 -5.13
C LEU A 133 3.67 2.70 -5.33
N GLY A 134 2.86 2.97 -6.33
CA GLY A 134 2.09 4.19 -6.48
C GLY A 134 0.81 4.13 -5.65
N PHE A 135 0.47 5.25 -5.04
CA PHE A 135 -0.73 5.45 -4.25
C PHE A 135 -1.40 6.74 -4.72
N GLY A 136 -2.73 6.80 -4.77
CA GLY A 136 -3.44 8.02 -5.15
C GLY A 136 -4.90 8.01 -4.70
N GLY A 137 -5.48 9.20 -4.55
CA GLY A 137 -6.90 9.36 -4.28
C GLY A 137 -7.69 9.48 -5.58
N PHE A 138 -8.85 8.86 -5.64
CA PHE A 138 -9.72 8.80 -6.82
C PHE A 138 -11.16 9.13 -6.45
N SER A 139 -11.91 9.67 -7.42
CA SER A 139 -13.34 9.94 -7.26
C SER A 139 -14.10 8.64 -6.97
N PRO A 140 -14.79 8.53 -5.83
CA PRO A 140 -15.53 7.32 -5.47
C PRO A 140 -16.83 7.12 -6.27
N ASN A 141 -17.32 8.18 -6.92
CA ASN A 141 -18.64 8.22 -7.56
C ASN A 141 -18.57 8.35 -9.09
N SER A 142 -17.36 8.41 -9.67
CA SER A 142 -17.21 8.50 -11.12
C SER A 142 -17.31 7.12 -11.77
N GLN A 143 -17.91 7.06 -12.96
CA GLN A 143 -17.95 5.85 -13.79
C GLN A 143 -16.56 5.42 -14.29
N VAL A 144 -15.61 6.36 -14.34
CA VAL A 144 -14.21 6.12 -14.66
C VAL A 144 -13.32 6.53 -13.49
N ARG A 145 -12.14 5.92 -13.36
CA ARG A 145 -11.20 6.21 -12.28
C ARG A 145 -10.54 7.58 -12.50
N VAL A 146 -11.20 8.64 -12.06
CA VAL A 146 -10.69 10.01 -12.13
C VAL A 146 -9.79 10.28 -10.93
N PRO A 147 -8.51 10.66 -11.15
CA PRO A 147 -7.63 11.09 -10.08
C PRO A 147 -8.21 12.29 -9.35
N ALA A 148 -8.27 12.20 -8.03
CA ALA A 148 -8.73 13.24 -7.10
C ALA A 148 -7.59 13.67 -6.15
N GLY A 149 -6.36 13.23 -6.40
CA GLY A 149 -5.15 13.60 -5.66
C GLY A 149 -3.94 12.84 -6.19
N TYR A 150 -2.81 13.54 -6.32
CA TYR A 150 -1.59 13.00 -6.96
C TYR A 150 -0.79 12.01 -6.11
N GLY A 151 -1.18 11.82 -4.84
CA GLY A 151 -0.75 10.65 -4.10
C GLY A 151 0.75 10.61 -3.76
N ALA A 152 1.30 9.40 -3.67
CA ALA A 152 2.69 9.13 -3.33
C ALA A 152 3.22 7.91 -4.10
N THR A 153 4.50 7.89 -4.42
CA THR A 153 5.21 6.75 -5.01
C THR A 153 6.28 6.31 -4.03
N ILE A 154 6.30 5.03 -3.70
CA ILE A 154 7.21 4.44 -2.72
C ILE A 154 7.91 3.26 -3.38
N TYR A 155 9.25 3.32 -3.43
CA TYR A 155 10.09 2.19 -3.79
C TYR A 155 10.58 1.52 -2.51
N MET A 156 10.47 0.20 -2.43
CA MET A 156 10.78 -0.54 -1.20
C MET A 156 11.30 -1.96 -1.48
N LEU A 157 11.97 -2.55 -0.49
CA LEU A 157 12.43 -3.95 -0.51
C LEU A 157 11.63 -4.79 0.48
N VAL A 158 10.69 -5.59 -0.02
CA VAL A 158 9.78 -6.40 0.80
C VAL A 158 10.44 -7.73 1.20
N PRO A 159 10.43 -8.12 2.49
CA PRO A 159 11.02 -9.38 2.96
C PRO A 159 10.24 -10.65 2.56
#